data_AF-A0AAR2JHS1-F1
#
_entry.id   AF-A0AAR2JHS1-F1
#
_cell.length_a   1.000
_cell.length_b   1.000
_cell.length_c   1.000
_cell.angle_alpha   90.00
_cell.angle_beta   90.00
_cell.angle_gamma   90.00
#
_symmetry.space_group_name_H-M   'P 1'
#
loop_
_entity.id
_entity.type
_entity.pdbx_description
1 polymer ?
#
loop_
_entity_poly.entity_id
_entity_poly.type
_entity_poly.pdbx_seq_one_letter_code
_entity_poly.pdbx_strand_id
1 'polypeptide(L)'
;YIITATTPGIDFPEYIVVGLVDEEQFVYYDSNIKKMIPKTEWMQKNVRVHTLLRRSGYNLDKNGSVTGYFQFNYDGEEFLILDLKTLTWTAAHQKALGTKLKWEAAGDPHFRKHYLDNDCVDYLRKYLVELTTSKKNKLVCHATGFFPKAVMISWQKDGEDLHKDVELRETLPNQDGTFQKRSVLTVSPEELNRHNYTCIIQHSSLEEEVVLLVSDLVISICAHVAVLLLVLIVFAGVLIWIKT
;
A
#
# COMPACT_ATOMS: atom_id res chain seq x y z
N TYR A 1 -6.17 -26.60 -3.24
CA TYR A 1 -5.97 -25.46 -4.14
C TYR A 1 -4.64 -24.81 -3.81
N ILE A 2 -3.81 -24.56 -4.82
CA ILE A 2 -2.62 -23.73 -4.73
C ILE A 2 -3.00 -22.39 -5.34
N ILE A 3 -2.76 -21.30 -4.61
CA ILE A 3 -3.05 -19.94 -5.03
C ILE A 3 -1.72 -19.19 -5.07
N THR A 4 -1.41 -18.55 -6.19
CA THR A 4 -0.17 -17.79 -6.37
C THR A 4 -0.52 -16.42 -6.91
N ALA A 5 -0.08 -15.35 -6.25
CA ALA A 5 -0.27 -13.99 -6.74
C ALA A 5 1.10 -13.37 -7.06
N THR A 6 1.22 -12.70 -8.20
CA THR A 6 2.44 -12.03 -8.66
C THR A 6 2.14 -10.58 -9.04
N THR A 7 3.18 -9.75 -9.15
CA THR A 7 3.05 -8.37 -9.62
C THR A 7 2.81 -8.28 -11.13
N PRO A 8 2.03 -7.30 -11.63
CA PRO A 8 1.97 -6.96 -13.05
C PRO A 8 3.35 -6.52 -13.57
N GLY A 9 3.72 -6.88 -14.81
CA GLY A 9 4.95 -6.40 -15.47
C GLY A 9 6.06 -7.45 -15.67
N ILE A 10 5.81 -8.68 -15.24
CA ILE A 10 6.56 -9.87 -15.67
C ILE A 10 5.66 -10.59 -16.70
N ASP A 11 6.20 -11.39 -17.62
CA ASP A 11 5.43 -12.27 -18.56
C ASP A 11 4.59 -13.36 -17.86
N PHE A 12 4.13 -13.09 -16.62
CA PHE A 12 3.50 -14.00 -15.69
C PHE A 12 2.19 -13.40 -15.14
N PRO A 13 1.11 -14.17 -15.02
CA PRO A 13 -0.19 -13.68 -14.54
C PRO A 13 -0.18 -13.23 -13.07
N GLU A 14 -0.69 -12.03 -12.79
CA GLU A 14 -0.91 -11.44 -11.46
C GLU A 14 -1.55 -12.36 -10.41
N TYR A 15 -2.38 -13.32 -10.81
CA TYR A 15 -2.98 -14.30 -9.90
C TYR A 15 -3.25 -15.61 -10.63
N ILE A 16 -2.88 -16.74 -10.02
CA ILE A 16 -3.03 -18.09 -10.52
C ILE A 16 -3.71 -18.96 -9.46
N VAL A 17 -4.64 -19.81 -9.89
CA VAL A 17 -5.22 -20.88 -9.07
C VAL A 17 -5.00 -22.22 -9.75
N VAL A 18 -4.48 -23.17 -8.99
CA VAL A 18 -4.35 -24.57 -9.41
C VAL A 18 -5.14 -25.44 -8.43
N GLY A 19 -6.10 -26.22 -8.93
CA GLY A 19 -6.78 -27.23 -8.13
C GLY A 19 -6.19 -28.61 -8.41
N LEU A 20 -5.90 -29.35 -7.34
CA LEU A 20 -5.38 -30.72 -7.36
C LEU A 20 -6.37 -31.64 -6.64
N VAL A 21 -6.58 -32.84 -7.17
CA VAL A 21 -7.25 -33.99 -6.53
C VAL A 21 -6.35 -35.19 -6.75
N ASP A 22 -5.98 -35.90 -5.68
CA ASP A 22 -5.02 -37.03 -5.73
C ASP A 22 -3.72 -36.69 -6.48
N GLU A 23 -3.21 -35.48 -6.23
CA GLU A 23 -2.02 -34.89 -6.89
C GLU A 23 -2.16 -34.62 -8.40
N GLU A 24 -3.31 -34.93 -9.00
CA GLU A 24 -3.64 -34.60 -10.38
C GLU A 24 -4.31 -33.22 -10.49
N GLN A 25 -3.84 -32.39 -11.42
CA GLN A 25 -4.45 -31.09 -11.68
C GLN A 25 -5.80 -31.23 -12.37
N PHE A 26 -6.86 -30.80 -11.70
CA PHE A 26 -8.21 -30.82 -12.26
C PHE A 26 -8.69 -29.46 -12.77
N VAL A 27 -8.08 -28.35 -12.31
CA VAL A 27 -8.46 -26.99 -12.75
C VAL A 27 -7.30 -26.00 -12.70
N TYR A 28 -7.36 -25.00 -13.58
CA TYR A 28 -6.40 -23.91 -13.70
C TYR A 28 -7.14 -22.57 -13.86
N TYR A 29 -6.64 -21.51 -13.26
CA TYR A 29 -7.03 -20.13 -13.56
C TYR A 29 -5.79 -19.29 -13.56
N ASP A 30 -5.76 -18.28 -14.43
CA ASP A 30 -4.86 -17.16 -14.25
C ASP A 30 -5.52 -15.81 -14.59
N SER A 31 -4.94 -14.72 -14.08
CA SER A 31 -5.46 -13.36 -14.19
C SER A 31 -5.29 -12.74 -15.58
N ASN A 32 -4.49 -13.34 -16.47
CA ASN A 32 -4.38 -12.93 -17.86
C ASN A 32 -5.53 -13.55 -18.67
N ILE A 33 -5.76 -14.86 -18.50
CA ILE A 33 -6.83 -15.63 -19.16
C ILE A 33 -8.21 -15.27 -18.59
N LYS A 34 -8.28 -14.95 -17.29
CA LYS A 34 -9.50 -14.60 -16.53
C LYS A 34 -10.63 -15.63 -16.64
N LYS A 35 -10.28 -16.89 -16.90
CA LYS A 35 -11.21 -18.01 -17.05
C LYS A 35 -10.65 -19.25 -16.37
N MET A 36 -11.49 -19.94 -15.62
CA MET A 36 -11.17 -21.26 -15.10
C MET A 36 -11.18 -22.30 -16.24
N ILE A 37 -10.07 -22.99 -16.42
CA ILE A 37 -9.83 -24.03 -17.41
C ILE A 37 -9.87 -25.40 -16.71
N PRO A 38 -10.84 -26.27 -17.01
CA PRO A 38 -10.83 -27.65 -16.53
C PRO A 38 -9.72 -28.44 -17.23
N LYS A 39 -8.93 -29.20 -16.45
CA LYS A 39 -7.76 -29.93 -16.95
C LYS A 39 -7.98 -31.44 -17.11
N THR A 40 -9.11 -31.96 -16.62
CA THR A 40 -9.49 -33.38 -16.73
C THR A 40 -10.83 -33.57 -17.44
N GLU A 41 -11.02 -34.71 -18.11
CA GLU A 41 -12.27 -35.04 -18.83
C GLU A 41 -13.48 -35.08 -17.89
N TRP A 42 -13.31 -35.62 -16.69
CA TRP A 42 -14.40 -35.72 -15.71
C TRP A 42 -14.89 -34.34 -15.26
N MET A 43 -14.00 -33.34 -15.17
CA MET A 43 -14.41 -31.95 -14.90
C MET A 43 -15.10 -31.31 -16.09
N GLN A 44 -14.56 -31.51 -17.31
CA GLN A 44 -15.16 -30.96 -18.53
C GLN A 44 -16.57 -31.51 -18.78
N LYS A 45 -16.82 -32.78 -18.41
CA LYS A 45 -18.10 -33.47 -18.64
C LYS A 45 -19.16 -33.19 -17.57
N ASN A 46 -18.76 -32.92 -16.33
CA ASN A 46 -19.69 -32.82 -15.20
C ASN A 46 -19.86 -31.40 -14.65
N VAL A 47 -18.99 -30.44 -15.00
CA VAL A 47 -18.98 -29.11 -14.39
C VAL A 47 -18.96 -28.03 -15.46
N ARG A 48 -20.05 -27.26 -15.56
CA ARG A 48 -20.00 -25.94 -16.21
C ARG A 48 -19.29 -24.99 -15.27
N VAL A 49 -18.05 -24.65 -15.60
CA VAL A 49 -17.24 -23.76 -14.78
C VAL A 49 -17.54 -22.32 -15.15
N HIS A 50 -18.01 -21.56 -14.15
CA HIS A 50 -18.21 -20.12 -14.24
C HIS A 50 -17.20 -19.39 -13.36
N THR A 51 -16.79 -18.21 -13.78
CA THR A 51 -15.78 -17.41 -13.09
C THR A 51 -16.40 -16.09 -12.64
N LEU A 52 -16.31 -15.77 -11.35
CA LEU A 52 -16.58 -14.43 -10.84
C LEU A 52 -15.27 -13.84 -10.35
N LEU A 53 -14.79 -12.78 -11.01
CA LEU A 53 -13.60 -12.05 -10.62
C LEU A 53 -14.01 -10.73 -9.96
N ARG A 54 -13.52 -10.48 -8.75
CA ARG A 54 -13.64 -9.19 -8.07
C ARG A 54 -12.32 -8.43 -8.21
N ARG A 55 -12.38 -7.21 -8.76
CA ARG A 55 -11.26 -6.26 -8.80
C ARG A 55 -11.57 -5.07 -7.91
N SER A 56 -10.67 -4.75 -7.00
CA SER A 56 -10.78 -3.60 -6.12
C SER A 56 -9.40 -3.06 -5.80
N GLY A 57 -9.26 -1.74 -5.74
CA GLY A 57 -8.01 -1.09 -5.42
C GLY A 57 -8.21 0.38 -5.11
N TYR A 58 -7.13 1.06 -4.74
CA TYR A 58 -7.11 2.47 -4.42
C TYR A 58 -5.80 3.11 -4.87
N ASN A 59 -5.84 4.41 -5.15
CA ASN A 59 -4.67 5.25 -5.38
C ASN A 59 -4.67 6.39 -4.35
N LEU A 60 -3.48 6.81 -3.92
CA LEU A 60 -3.28 7.91 -2.99
C LEU A 60 -2.54 9.04 -3.69
N ASP A 61 -3.18 10.19 -3.81
CA ASP A 61 -2.56 11.40 -4.35
C ASP A 61 -1.65 12.07 -3.30
N LYS A 62 -0.67 12.86 -3.77
CA LYS A 62 0.28 13.63 -2.92
C LYS A 62 -0.39 14.53 -1.88
N ASN A 63 -1.62 14.97 -2.16
CA ASN A 63 -2.40 15.82 -1.27
C ASN A 63 -3.18 15.02 -0.20
N GLY A 64 -2.99 13.71 -0.13
CA GLY A 64 -3.72 12.79 0.75
C GLY A 64 -5.12 12.43 0.25
N SER A 65 -5.45 12.74 -1.02
CA SER A 65 -6.72 12.34 -1.65
C SER A 65 -6.66 10.86 -2.02
N VAL A 66 -7.69 10.11 -1.65
CA VAL A 66 -7.78 8.66 -1.93
C VAL A 66 -8.83 8.46 -3.01
N THR A 67 -8.42 7.88 -4.13
CA THR A 67 -9.34 7.38 -5.15
C THR A 67 -9.40 5.86 -5.07
N GLY A 68 -10.53 5.26 -5.45
CA GLY A 68 -10.71 3.82 -5.37
C GLY A 68 -11.55 3.28 -6.52
N TYR A 69 -11.56 1.96 -6.66
CA TYR A 69 -12.43 1.28 -7.61
C TYR A 69 -12.92 -0.05 -7.06
N PHE A 70 -14.15 -0.41 -7.43
CA PHE A 70 -14.72 -1.74 -7.20
C PHE A 70 -15.41 -2.21 -8.49
N GLN A 71 -15.00 -3.39 -8.96
CA GLN A 71 -15.44 -3.97 -10.22
C GLN A 71 -15.63 -5.48 -10.06
N PHE A 72 -16.63 -6.01 -10.76
CA PHE A 72 -16.88 -7.44 -10.85
C PHE A 72 -16.97 -7.84 -12.32
N ASN A 73 -16.30 -8.92 -12.67
CA ASN A 73 -16.36 -9.56 -13.97
C ASN A 73 -16.93 -10.97 -13.84
N TYR A 74 -17.80 -11.39 -14.75
CA TYR A 74 -18.37 -12.73 -14.80
C TYR A 74 -17.99 -13.38 -16.13
N ASP A 75 -17.37 -14.56 -16.09
CA ASP A 75 -16.85 -15.29 -17.26
C ASP A 75 -15.91 -14.45 -18.15
N GLY A 76 -15.14 -13.55 -17.54
CA GLY A 76 -14.20 -12.65 -18.21
C GLY A 76 -14.82 -11.35 -18.72
N GLU A 77 -16.14 -11.24 -18.73
CA GLU A 77 -16.87 -10.04 -19.15
C GLU A 77 -17.16 -9.12 -17.97
N GLU A 78 -17.31 -7.82 -18.23
CA GLU A 78 -17.70 -6.87 -17.20
C GLU A 78 -19.13 -7.15 -16.71
N PHE A 79 -19.33 -7.08 -15.40
CA PHE A 79 -20.61 -7.41 -14.77
C PHE A 79 -21.17 -6.24 -13.96
N LEU A 80 -20.39 -5.72 -13.00
CA LEU A 80 -20.76 -4.58 -12.16
C LEU A 80 -19.57 -3.65 -11.92
N ILE A 81 -19.79 -2.34 -12.02
CA ILE A 81 -18.81 -1.32 -11.63
C ILE A 81 -19.45 -0.37 -10.61
N LEU A 82 -18.75 -0.05 -9.53
CA LEU A 82 -19.19 0.97 -8.59
C LEU A 82 -18.68 2.35 -9.01
N ASP A 83 -19.58 3.28 -9.22
CA ASP A 83 -19.25 4.71 -9.27
C ASP A 83 -19.26 5.27 -7.85
N LEU A 84 -18.08 5.61 -7.33
CA LEU A 84 -17.91 6.15 -5.99
C LEU A 84 -18.32 7.61 -5.85
N LYS A 85 -18.53 8.34 -6.96
CA LYS A 85 -18.99 9.73 -6.95
C LYS A 85 -20.52 9.78 -6.81
N THR A 86 -21.21 8.96 -7.59
CA THR A 86 -22.68 8.88 -7.56
C THR A 86 -23.20 7.87 -6.55
N LEU A 87 -22.32 7.00 -6.03
CA LEU A 87 -22.65 5.91 -5.10
C LEU A 87 -23.67 4.94 -5.69
N THR A 88 -23.47 4.58 -6.95
CA THR A 88 -24.35 3.67 -7.68
C THR A 88 -23.56 2.60 -8.42
N TRP A 89 -24.19 1.44 -8.58
CA TRP A 89 -23.66 0.33 -9.35
C TRP A 89 -24.10 0.46 -10.81
N THR A 90 -23.17 0.37 -11.74
CA THR A 90 -23.46 0.23 -13.17
C THR A 90 -23.48 -1.24 -13.52
N ALA A 91 -24.64 -1.73 -13.98
CA ALA A 91 -24.82 -3.10 -14.44
C ALA A 91 -24.54 -3.19 -15.94
N ALA A 92 -23.48 -3.92 -16.31
CA ALA A 92 -23.10 -4.10 -17.71
C ALA A 92 -24.00 -5.11 -18.45
N HIS A 93 -24.68 -5.98 -17.71
CA HIS A 93 -25.56 -7.01 -18.27
C HIS A 93 -26.90 -7.08 -17.51
N GLN A 94 -27.99 -7.47 -18.20
CA GLN A 94 -29.33 -7.62 -17.59
C GLN A 94 -29.33 -8.55 -16.37
N LYS A 95 -28.56 -9.65 -16.44
CA LYS A 95 -28.35 -10.60 -15.33
C LYS A 95 -27.74 -9.95 -14.07
N ALA A 96 -27.04 -8.82 -14.19
CA ALA A 96 -26.45 -8.09 -13.07
C ALA A 96 -27.42 -7.12 -12.38
N LEU A 97 -28.57 -6.80 -13.00
CA LEU A 97 -29.55 -5.84 -12.46
C LEU A 97 -30.12 -6.29 -11.11
N GLY A 98 -30.41 -7.58 -10.95
CA GLY A 98 -30.90 -8.12 -9.68
C GLY A 98 -29.92 -7.88 -8.53
N THR A 99 -28.62 -8.08 -8.79
CA THR A 99 -27.56 -7.80 -7.82
C THR A 99 -27.42 -6.31 -7.56
N LYS A 100 -27.39 -5.47 -8.61
CA LYS A 100 -27.37 -3.99 -8.49
C LYS A 100 -28.47 -3.50 -7.54
N LEU A 101 -29.73 -3.84 -7.85
CA LEU A 101 -30.88 -3.35 -7.08
C LEU A 101 -30.81 -3.82 -5.62
N LYS A 102 -30.43 -5.09 -5.39
CA LYS A 102 -30.29 -5.64 -4.03
C LYS A 102 -29.19 -4.94 -3.24
N TRP A 103 -28.05 -4.68 -3.86
CA TRP A 103 -26.89 -4.06 -3.19
C TRP A 103 -27.11 -2.58 -2.94
N GLU A 104 -27.70 -1.85 -3.88
CA GLU A 104 -28.07 -0.44 -3.69
C GLU A 104 -29.12 -0.28 -2.59
N ALA A 105 -30.16 -1.12 -2.56
CA ALA A 105 -31.16 -1.11 -1.49
C ALA A 105 -30.57 -1.46 -0.11
N ALA A 106 -29.51 -2.27 -0.07
CA ALA A 106 -28.79 -2.63 1.16
C ALA A 106 -27.74 -1.59 1.59
N GLY A 107 -27.54 -0.51 0.82
CA GLY A 107 -26.54 0.52 1.13
C GLY A 107 -25.09 0.10 0.88
N ASP A 108 -24.83 -0.96 0.10
CA ASP A 108 -23.49 -1.45 -0.21
C ASP A 108 -22.55 -0.38 -0.83
N PRO A 109 -23.01 0.50 -1.75
CA PRO A 109 -22.19 1.61 -2.24
C PRO A 109 -21.62 2.51 -1.13
N HIS A 110 -22.46 2.84 -0.14
CA HIS A 110 -22.06 3.68 0.99
C HIS A 110 -21.08 2.95 1.91
N PHE A 111 -21.33 1.67 2.18
CA PHE A 111 -20.42 0.83 2.96
C PHE A 111 -19.04 0.74 2.31
N ARG A 112 -18.97 0.53 0.99
CA ARG A 112 -17.72 0.45 0.24
C ARG A 112 -16.96 1.78 0.19
N LYS A 113 -17.69 2.88 0.04
CA LYS A 113 -17.09 4.21 0.14
C LYS A 113 -16.53 4.47 1.54
N HIS A 114 -17.29 4.15 2.59
CA HIS A 114 -16.82 4.27 3.97
C HIS A 114 -15.55 3.45 4.24
N TYR A 115 -15.50 2.21 3.73
CA TYR A 115 -14.33 1.34 3.80
C TYR A 115 -13.10 1.95 3.11
N LEU A 116 -13.27 2.56 1.94
CA LEU A 116 -12.19 3.29 1.26
C LEU A 116 -11.75 4.55 2.01
N ASP A 117 -12.71 5.30 2.55
CA ASP A 117 -12.43 6.59 3.17
C ASP A 117 -11.81 6.45 4.58
N ASN A 118 -12.08 5.34 5.29
CA ASN A 118 -11.68 5.18 6.71
C ASN A 118 -10.75 3.99 6.92
N ASP A 119 -11.20 2.76 6.64
CA ASP A 119 -10.42 1.55 6.93
C ASP A 119 -9.16 1.44 6.05
N CYS A 120 -9.22 1.97 4.82
CA CYS A 120 -8.11 1.97 3.88
C CYS A 120 -7.11 3.10 4.14
N VAL A 121 -7.58 4.30 4.52
CA VAL A 121 -6.72 5.45 4.87
C VAL A 121 -5.97 5.19 6.17
N ASP A 122 -6.61 4.52 7.14
CA ASP A 122 -5.94 4.13 8.38
C ASP A 122 -4.94 2.99 8.15
N TYR A 123 -5.15 2.09 7.17
CA TYR A 123 -4.13 1.13 6.73
C TYR A 123 -2.93 1.80 6.04
N LEU A 124 -3.18 2.85 5.24
CA LEU A 124 -2.14 3.64 4.58
C LEU A 124 -1.33 4.50 5.56
N ARG A 125 -1.98 5.16 6.53
CA ARG A 125 -1.27 5.86 7.61
C ARG A 125 -0.48 4.90 8.50
N LYS A 126 -0.90 3.63 8.57
CA LYS A 126 -0.20 2.56 9.29
C LYS A 126 1.02 2.02 8.54
N TYR A 127 1.20 2.34 7.25
CA TYR A 127 2.49 2.28 6.56
C TYR A 127 3.33 3.49 6.96
N LEU A 128 3.58 3.54 8.26
CA LEU A 128 4.39 4.55 8.93
C LEU A 128 5.83 4.32 8.45
N VAL A 129 6.24 5.05 7.40
CA VAL A 129 7.65 5.10 7.04
C VAL A 129 8.32 5.97 8.08
N GLU A 130 8.93 5.31 9.06
CA GLU A 130 9.61 5.99 10.14
C GLU A 130 11.07 6.25 9.72
N LEU A 131 11.41 7.52 9.52
CA LEU A 131 12.79 7.95 9.42
C LEU A 131 13.32 8.18 10.83
N THR A 132 14.14 7.27 11.34
CA THR A 132 14.71 7.39 12.70
C THR A 132 16.21 7.68 12.65
N THR A 133 16.63 8.66 13.45
CA THR A 133 18.04 8.89 13.78
C THR A 133 18.42 7.99 14.96
N SER A 134 19.01 6.83 14.67
CA SER A 134 19.52 5.97 15.74
C SER A 134 20.78 6.58 16.34
N LYS A 135 20.92 6.54 17.68
CA LYS A 135 22.18 6.89 18.39
C LYS A 135 23.35 6.22 17.65
N LYS A 136 24.25 7.03 17.08
CA LYS A 136 25.37 6.69 16.17
C LYS A 136 25.10 6.93 14.67
N ASN A 137 24.68 8.14 14.26
CA ASN A 137 24.96 8.61 12.89
C ASN A 137 24.37 7.74 11.76
N LYS A 138 23.23 7.10 12.03
CA LYS A 138 22.55 6.19 11.11
C LYS A 138 21.14 6.67 10.85
N LEU A 139 20.85 6.89 9.57
CA LEU A 139 19.53 7.18 9.05
C LEU A 139 18.87 5.86 8.65
N VAL A 140 17.71 5.56 9.23
CA VAL A 140 16.95 4.35 8.90
C VAL A 140 15.73 4.75 8.10
N CYS A 141 15.59 4.18 6.91
CA CYS A 141 14.37 4.24 6.12
C CYS A 141 13.65 2.90 6.22
N HIS A 142 12.47 2.89 6.84
CA HIS A 142 11.71 1.67 7.13
C HIS A 142 10.40 1.63 6.37
N ALA A 143 10.34 0.81 5.31
CA ALA A 143 9.07 0.46 4.67
C ALA A 143 8.43 -0.71 5.43
N THR A 144 7.16 -0.62 5.80
CA THR A 144 6.42 -1.71 6.46
C THR A 144 4.99 -1.77 5.97
N GLY A 145 4.39 -2.96 6.07
CA GLY A 145 3.01 -3.23 5.72
C GLY A 145 2.74 -3.33 4.22
N PHE A 146 3.75 -3.20 3.37
CA PHE A 146 3.57 -3.26 1.92
C PHE A 146 3.29 -4.69 1.46
N PHE A 147 2.51 -4.80 0.39
CA PHE A 147 2.28 -6.03 -0.37
C PHE A 147 2.08 -5.63 -1.83
N PRO A 148 2.72 -6.29 -2.80
CA PRO A 148 3.46 -7.57 -2.73
C PRO A 148 4.91 -7.47 -2.19
N LYS A 149 5.66 -8.59 -2.13
CA LYS A 149 6.97 -8.67 -1.46
C LYS A 149 8.07 -7.75 -2.04
N ALA A 150 7.96 -7.40 -3.32
CA ALA A 150 9.01 -6.69 -4.04
C ALA A 150 8.93 -5.17 -3.80
N VAL A 151 9.91 -4.62 -3.07
CA VAL A 151 10.07 -3.18 -2.82
C VAL A 151 11.52 -2.75 -3.08
N MET A 152 11.68 -1.59 -3.71
CA MET A 152 12.97 -0.93 -3.89
C MET A 152 13.08 0.26 -2.93
N ILE A 153 14.23 0.37 -2.26
CA ILE A 153 14.55 1.46 -1.35
C ILE A 153 15.93 1.98 -1.76
N SER A 154 16.00 3.25 -2.17
CA SER A 154 17.22 3.94 -2.57
C SER A 154 17.43 5.21 -1.74
N TRP A 155 18.65 5.74 -1.79
CA TRP A 155 19.02 6.99 -1.14
C TRP A 155 19.53 7.95 -2.20
N GLN A 156 19.26 9.24 -1.99
CA GLN A 156 19.90 10.32 -2.73
C GLN A 156 20.62 11.27 -1.78
N LYS A 157 21.72 11.84 -2.26
CA LYS A 157 22.45 12.94 -1.64
C LYS A 157 22.39 14.13 -2.59
N ASP A 158 21.73 15.21 -2.18
CA ASP A 158 21.51 16.41 -3.00
C ASP A 158 20.89 16.14 -4.38
N GLY A 159 20.03 15.10 -4.45
CA GLY A 159 19.36 14.68 -5.69
C GLY A 159 20.14 13.70 -6.56
N GLU A 160 21.38 13.35 -6.18
CA GLU A 160 22.17 12.32 -6.86
C GLU A 160 22.09 10.97 -6.14
N ASP A 161 22.04 9.88 -6.91
CA ASP A 161 21.93 8.53 -6.36
C ASP A 161 23.13 8.17 -5.48
N LEU A 162 22.84 7.71 -4.26
CA LEU A 162 23.80 7.35 -3.23
C LEU A 162 23.78 5.85 -2.97
N HIS A 163 24.89 5.18 -3.32
CA HIS A 163 25.09 3.75 -3.07
C HIS A 163 26.11 3.44 -1.96
N LYS A 164 26.95 4.43 -1.60
CA LYS A 164 28.00 4.27 -0.60
C LYS A 164 27.42 4.34 0.81
N ASP A 165 27.93 3.51 1.71
CA ASP A 165 27.57 3.49 3.14
C ASP A 165 26.07 3.18 3.42
N VAL A 166 25.40 2.56 2.43
CA VAL A 166 24.01 2.09 2.48
C VAL A 166 23.98 0.58 2.76
N GLU A 167 23.26 0.20 3.81
CA GLU A 167 22.96 -1.18 4.19
C GLU A 167 21.48 -1.47 3.92
N LEU A 168 21.18 -2.16 2.80
CA LEU A 168 19.83 -2.63 2.51
C LEU A 168 19.58 -3.99 3.17
N ARG A 169 18.61 -4.06 4.08
CA ARG A 169 18.26 -5.30 4.78
C ARG A 169 17.28 -6.16 3.98
N GLU A 170 17.20 -7.42 4.37
CA GLU A 170 16.25 -8.37 3.80
C GLU A 170 14.80 -7.96 4.06
N THR A 171 13.92 -8.39 3.16
CA THR A 171 12.47 -8.22 3.32
C THR A 171 11.94 -9.30 4.27
N LEU A 172 11.33 -8.88 5.38
CA LEU A 172 10.77 -9.75 6.40
C LEU A 172 9.23 -9.79 6.30
N PRO A 173 8.58 -10.94 6.55
CA PRO A 173 7.12 -11.02 6.64
C PRO A 173 6.60 -10.45 7.96
N ASN A 174 5.40 -9.87 7.92
CA ASN A 174 4.61 -9.47 9.08
C ASN A 174 3.57 -10.55 9.43
N GLN A 175 3.03 -10.50 10.65
CA GLN A 175 2.02 -11.45 11.12
C GLN A 175 0.67 -11.33 10.39
N ASP A 176 0.40 -10.17 9.80
CA ASP A 176 -0.83 -9.86 9.06
C ASP A 176 -0.76 -10.24 7.56
N GLY A 177 0.31 -10.89 7.12
CA GLY A 177 0.50 -11.31 5.73
C GLY A 177 1.16 -10.27 4.82
N THR A 178 1.51 -9.09 5.35
CA THR A 178 2.27 -8.04 4.63
C THR A 178 3.78 -8.19 4.82
N PHE A 179 4.57 -7.29 4.25
CA PHE A 179 6.04 -7.31 4.34
C PHE A 179 6.62 -6.02 4.93
N GLN A 180 7.86 -6.11 5.41
CA GLN A 180 8.64 -4.97 5.87
C GLN A 180 10.10 -5.06 5.39
N LYS A 181 10.75 -3.92 5.17
CA LYS A 181 12.14 -3.82 4.73
C LYS A 181 12.76 -2.53 5.24
N ARG A 182 14.05 -2.57 5.60
CA ARG A 182 14.79 -1.42 6.11
C ARG A 182 16.02 -1.15 5.26
N SER A 183 16.31 0.12 5.02
CA SER A 183 17.59 0.59 4.49
C SER A 183 18.24 1.49 5.54
N VAL A 184 19.52 1.29 5.81
CA VAL A 184 20.26 2.04 6.81
C VAL A 184 21.42 2.75 6.12
N LEU A 185 21.41 4.08 6.16
CA LEU A 185 22.50 4.92 5.65
C LEU A 185 23.35 5.42 6.81
N THR A 186 24.66 5.27 6.73
CA THR A 186 25.59 5.79 7.73
C THR A 186 26.18 7.12 7.25
N VAL A 187 25.98 8.19 8.02
CA VAL A 187 26.39 9.56 7.63
C VAL A 187 27.10 10.24 8.78
N SER A 188 28.24 10.89 8.52
CA SER A 188 28.90 11.68 9.56
C SER A 188 28.04 12.88 10.02
N PRO A 189 28.16 13.35 11.27
CA PRO A 189 27.37 14.50 11.75
C PRO A 189 27.62 15.79 10.96
N GLU A 190 28.84 15.95 10.46
CA GLU A 190 29.25 17.09 9.63
C GLU A 190 28.56 17.06 8.27
N GLU A 191 28.45 15.88 7.65
CA GLU A 191 27.79 15.73 6.36
C GLU A 191 26.27 15.82 6.46
N LEU A 192 25.68 15.38 7.57
CA LEU A 192 24.23 15.44 7.79
C LEU A 192 23.69 16.89 7.78
N ASN A 193 24.50 17.86 8.23
CA ASN A 193 24.13 19.28 8.25
C ASN A 193 24.45 20.01 6.94
N ARG A 194 25.27 19.43 6.08
CA ARG A 194 25.76 20.07 4.84
C ARG A 194 25.01 19.63 3.59
N HIS A 195 24.42 18.45 3.62
CA HIS A 195 23.79 17.82 2.47
C HIS A 195 22.38 17.37 2.79
N ASN A 196 21.52 17.41 1.78
CA ASN A 196 20.17 16.89 1.88
C ASN A 196 20.17 15.42 1.51
N TYR A 197 19.70 14.59 2.43
CA TYR A 197 19.53 13.16 2.22
C TYR A 197 18.06 12.84 2.04
N THR A 198 17.78 12.03 1.02
CA THR A 198 16.43 11.64 0.66
C THR A 198 16.34 10.13 0.59
N CYS A 199 15.36 9.53 1.25
CA CYS A 199 15.00 8.12 1.00
C CYS A 199 13.90 8.05 -0.05
N ILE A 200 14.09 7.21 -1.06
CA ILE A 200 13.10 6.97 -2.12
C ILE A 200 12.63 5.52 -2.01
N ILE A 201 11.32 5.33 -1.94
CA ILE A 201 10.69 4.01 -1.89
C ILE A 201 9.83 3.85 -3.13
N GLN A 202 10.16 2.83 -3.92
CA GLN A 202 9.41 2.43 -5.09
C GLN A 202 8.76 1.07 -4.83
N HIS A 203 7.45 1.00 -5.04
CA HIS A 203 6.67 -0.19 -4.81
C HIS A 203 5.50 -0.24 -5.79
N SER A 204 5.12 -1.43 -6.25
CA SER A 204 4.09 -1.58 -7.28
C SER A 204 2.69 -1.18 -6.83
N SER A 205 2.46 -1.03 -5.52
CA SER A 205 1.20 -0.50 -4.98
C SER A 205 1.15 1.03 -4.93
N LEU A 206 2.20 1.71 -5.37
CA LEU A 206 2.28 3.17 -5.40
C LEU A 206 2.24 3.63 -6.86
N GLU A 207 1.45 4.67 -7.14
CA GLU A 207 1.39 5.28 -8.47
C GLU A 207 2.66 6.06 -8.81
N GLU A 208 3.27 6.68 -7.78
CA GLU A 208 4.57 7.33 -7.83
C GLU A 208 5.42 6.91 -6.63
N GLU A 209 6.74 7.12 -6.71
CA GLU A 209 7.64 6.83 -5.61
C GLU A 209 7.39 7.72 -4.38
N VAL A 210 7.59 7.14 -3.20
CA VAL A 210 7.55 7.89 -1.94
C VAL A 210 8.92 8.51 -1.70
N VAL A 211 8.97 9.83 -1.58
CA VAL A 211 10.19 10.63 -1.39
C VAL A 211 10.19 11.23 0.01
N LEU A 212 11.18 10.89 0.83
CA LEU A 212 11.28 11.32 2.23
C LEU A 212 12.55 12.11 2.48
N LEU A 213 12.38 13.38 2.83
CA LEU A 213 13.46 14.31 3.12
C LEU A 213 13.90 14.21 4.60
N VAL A 214 15.19 14.04 4.86
CA VAL A 214 15.73 13.97 6.22
C VAL A 214 15.60 15.31 6.97
N SER A 215 15.67 16.44 6.25
CA SER A 215 15.61 17.79 6.83
C SER A 215 14.26 18.13 7.48
N ASP A 216 13.15 17.53 7.03
CA ASP A 216 11.82 17.74 7.61
C ASP A 216 11.71 17.19 9.05
N LEU A 217 12.54 16.19 9.38
CA LEU A 217 12.64 15.64 10.73
C LEU A 217 13.33 16.61 11.71
N VAL A 218 14.28 17.40 11.21
CA VAL A 218 15.05 18.38 12.00
C VAL A 218 14.19 19.59 12.36
N ILE A 219 13.32 20.03 11.44
CA ILE A 219 12.39 21.15 11.67
C ILE A 219 11.38 20.81 12.77
N SER A 220 10.89 19.56 12.81
CA SER A 220 9.98 19.08 13.86
C SER A 220 10.61 19.16 15.25
N ILE A 221 11.86 18.70 15.42
CA ILE A 221 12.55 18.73 16.73
C ILE A 221 12.89 20.18 17.14
N CYS A 222 13.35 21.01 16.20
CA CYS A 222 13.66 22.42 16.48
C CYS A 222 12.43 23.22 16.93
N ALA A 223 11.26 22.99 16.31
CA ALA A 223 10.02 23.64 16.68
C ALA A 223 9.58 23.27 18.11
N HIS A 224 9.66 21.99 18.49
CA HIS A 224 9.31 21.55 19.84
C HIS A 224 10.23 22.12 20.92
N VAL A 225 11.54 22.19 20.64
CA VAL A 225 12.53 22.78 21.56
C VAL A 225 12.32 24.28 21.74
N ALA A 226 12.04 25.01 20.65
CA ALA A 226 11.76 26.45 20.70
C ALA A 226 10.50 26.76 21.52
N VAL A 227 9.43 25.98 21.35
CA VAL A 227 8.20 26.12 22.15
C VAL A 227 8.46 25.85 23.63
N LEU A 228 9.23 24.79 23.95
CA LEU A 228 9.59 24.46 25.34
C LEU A 228 10.42 25.57 26.00
N LEU A 229 11.38 26.14 25.28
CA LEU A 229 12.18 27.29 25.75
C LEU A 229 11.31 28.52 26.00
N LEU A 230 10.37 28.83 25.11
CA LEU A 230 9.43 29.95 25.30
C LEU A 230 8.53 29.74 26.52
N VAL A 231 8.01 28.52 26.72
CA VAL A 231 7.22 28.19 27.91
C VAL A 231 8.03 28.35 29.18
N LEU A 232 9.29 27.91 29.21
CA LEU A 232 10.18 28.08 30.36
C LEU A 232 10.48 29.55 30.65
N ILE A 233 10.70 30.38 29.62
CA ILE A 233 10.89 31.82 29.75
C ILE A 233 9.64 32.50 30.34
N VAL A 234 8.46 32.15 29.82
CA VAL A 234 7.18 32.66 30.34
C VAL A 234 6.97 32.23 31.79
N PHE A 235 7.22 30.96 32.12
CA PHE A 235 7.12 30.46 33.50
C PHE A 235 8.09 31.16 34.45
N ALA A 236 9.35 31.36 34.03
CA ALA A 236 10.32 32.09 34.82
C ALA A 236 9.89 33.56 35.02
N GLY A 237 9.38 34.21 33.98
CA GLY A 237 8.82 35.57 34.07
C GLY A 237 7.64 35.66 35.03
N VAL A 238 6.71 34.70 34.98
CA VAL A 238 5.56 34.63 35.91
C VAL A 238 6.01 34.37 37.34
N LEU A 239 6.98 33.48 37.57
CA LEU A 239 7.53 33.21 38.91
C LEU A 239 8.27 34.42 39.50
N ILE A 240 8.98 35.18 38.67
CA ILE A 240 9.60 36.45 39.08
C ILE A 240 8.51 37.47 39.42
N TRP A 241 7.49 37.62 38.57
CA TRP A 241 6.36 38.52 38.81
C TRP A 241 5.59 38.20 40.10
N ILE A 242 5.36 36.92 40.40
CA ILE A 242 4.71 36.49 41.66
C ILE A 242 5.58 36.76 42.90
N LYS A 243 6.91 36.79 42.73
CA LYS A 243 7.86 37.05 43.83
C LYS A 243 8.19 38.54 44.05
N THR A 244 7.74 39.44 43.18
CA THR A 244 7.97 40.90 43.27
C THR A 244 6.73 41.59 43.80
#